data_AF-A0A370NU63-F1
#
_entry.id   AF-A0A370NU63-F1
#
_cell.length_a   1.000
_cell.length_b   1.000
_cell.length_c   1.000
_cell.angle_alpha   90.00
_cell.angle_beta   90.00
_cell.angle_gamma   90.00
#
_symmetry.space_group_name_H-M   'P 1'
#
loop_
_entity.id
_entity.type
_entity.pdbx_description
1 polymer ?
#
loop_
_entity_poly.entity_id
_entity_poly.type
_entity_poly.pdbx_seq_one_letter_code
_entity_poly.pdbx_strand_id
1 'polypeptide(L)' 'MPAVVKCPTCGTDVAWVADNKFRPFCSERCKQIDLGAWASEKYVIGGKPGETSADQPEDEDD' A
#
# COMPACT_ATOMS: atom_id res chain seq x y z
N MET A 1 9.93 13.62 21.65
CA MET A 1 10.00 14.07 20.24
C MET A 1 9.24 13.06 19.40
N PRO A 2 8.43 13.49 18.41
CA PRO A 2 7.72 12.54 17.53
C PRO A 2 8.72 11.74 16.69
N ALA A 3 8.38 10.48 16.40
CA ALA A 3 9.16 9.67 15.46
C ALA A 3 9.14 10.33 14.06
N VAL A 4 10.21 10.14 13.29
CA VAL A 4 10.30 10.60 11.90
C VAL A 4 10.43 9.38 11.00
N VAL A 5 9.62 9.34 9.95
CA VAL A 5 9.63 8.26 8.94
C VAL A 5 9.84 8.84 7.55
N LYS A 6 10.35 8.04 6.62
CA LYS A 6 10.46 8.42 5.21
C LYS A 6 9.12 8.21 4.52
N CYS A 7 8.64 9.21 3.77
CA CYS A 7 7.50 9.05 2.89
C CYS A 7 7.84 7.97 1.85
N PRO A 8 7.03 6.90 1.73
CA PRO A 8 7.36 5.79 0.83
C PRO A 8 7.32 6.19 -0.65
N THR A 9 6.59 7.25 -1.01
CA THR A 9 6.45 7.71 -2.39
C THR A 9 7.62 8.58 -2.86
N CYS A 10 8.17 9.43 -2.00
CA CYS A 10 9.13 10.46 -2.40
C CYS A 10 10.34 10.61 -1.47
N GLY A 11 10.42 9.86 -0.37
CA GLY A 11 11.55 9.87 0.57
C GLY A 11 11.64 11.08 1.48
N THR A 12 10.67 12.00 1.46
CA THR A 12 10.65 13.16 2.37
C THR A 12 10.49 12.71 3.82
N ASP A 13 11.16 13.37 4.76
CA ASP A 13 11.00 13.11 6.20
C ASP A 13 9.63 13.59 6.71
N VAL A 14 8.93 12.71 7.42
CA VAL A 14 7.57 12.94 7.93
C VAL A 14 7.56 12.71 9.43
N ALA A 15 7.28 13.78 10.19
CA ALA A 15 7.06 13.69 11.63
C ALA A 15 5.72 12.97 11.93
N TRP A 16 5.75 12.03 12.88
CA TRP A 16 4.58 11.26 13.29
C TRP A 16 3.69 12.06 14.27
N VAL A 17 3.01 13.09 13.77
CA VAL A 17 2.15 14.01 14.56
C VAL A 17 0.73 14.11 14.01
N ALA A 18 -0.26 14.27 14.91
CA ALA A 18 -1.70 14.24 14.61
C ALA A 18 -2.11 15.12 13.42
N ASP A 19 -1.49 16.30 13.32
CA ASP A 19 -1.78 17.31 12.30
C ASP A 19 -1.50 16.82 10.88
N ASN A 20 -0.54 15.91 10.69
CA ASN A 20 -0.39 15.24 9.39
C ASN A 20 -1.40 14.10 9.25
N LYS A 21 -2.52 14.40 8.61
CA LYS A 21 -3.61 13.46 8.31
C LYS A 21 -3.24 12.38 7.29
N PHE A 22 -2.10 12.52 6.61
CA PHE A 22 -1.69 11.63 5.52
C PHE A 22 -0.52 10.71 5.88
N ARG A 23 -0.08 10.65 7.13
CA ARG A 23 0.99 9.73 7.57
C ARG A 23 0.71 8.30 7.08
N PRO A 24 1.71 7.55 6.59
CA PRO A 24 3.15 7.87 6.55
C PRO A 24 3.57 8.78 5.38
N PHE A 25 2.64 9.26 4.56
CA PHE A 25 2.93 10.13 3.42
C PHE A 25 3.12 11.60 3.83
N CYS A 26 3.92 12.33 3.05
CA CYS A 26 4.12 13.77 3.28
C CYS A 26 2.95 14.64 2.80
N SER A 27 2.05 14.10 1.97
CA SER A 27 0.92 14.82 1.40
C SER A 27 -0.14 13.87 0.86
N GLU A 28 -1.35 14.38 0.62
CA GLU A 28 -2.42 13.65 -0.07
C GLU A 28 -1.98 13.15 -1.45
N ARG A 29 -1.24 13.95 -2.20
CA ARG A 29 -0.72 13.57 -3.53
C ARG A 29 0.12 12.30 -3.45
N CYS A 30 1.02 12.20 -2.48
CA CYS A 30 1.87 11.02 -2.32
C CYS A 30 1.04 9.77 -1.97
N LYS A 31 0.04 9.91 -1.09
CA LYS A 31 -0.92 8.84 -0.79
C LYS A 31 -1.63 8.36 -2.07
N GLN A 32 -2.11 9.28 -2.91
CA GLN A 32 -2.82 8.92 -4.15
C GLN A 32 -1.91 8.22 -5.18
N ILE A 33 -0.65 8.65 -5.30
CA ILE A 33 0.32 7.98 -6.18
C ILE A 33 0.56 6.54 -5.74
N ASP A 34 0.71 6.31 -4.44
CA ASP A 34 0.91 4.96 -3.89
C ASP A 34 -0.30 4.05 -4.17
N LEU A 35 -1.51 4.56 -3.93
CA LEU A 35 -2.75 3.86 -4.29
C LEU A 35 -2.82 3.56 -5.79
N GLY A 36 -2.43 4.51 -6.64
CA GLY A 36 -2.38 4.32 -8.08
C GLY A 36 -1.38 3.24 -8.52
N ALA A 37 -0.24 3.12 -7.83
CA ALA A 37 0.74 2.07 -8.10
C ALA A 37 0.21 0.67 -7.75
N TRP A 38 -0.52 0.54 -6.65
CA TRP A 38 -1.25 -0.70 -6.31
C TRP A 38 -2.32 -1.04 -7.34
N ALA A 39 -3.15 -0.07 -7.71
CA ALA A 39 -4.22 -0.27 -8.70
C ALA A 39 -3.67 -0.62 -10.10
N SER A 40 -2.44 -0.19 -10.40
CA SER A 40 -1.75 -0.49 -11.67
C SER A 40 -0.85 -1.72 -11.58
N GLU A 41 -1.00 -2.56 -10.56
CA GLU A 41 -0.24 -3.80 -10.35
C GLU A 41 1.29 -3.61 -10.35
N LYS A 42 1.76 -2.41 -10.00
CA LYS A 42 3.21 -2.13 -9.91
C LYS A 42 3.83 -2.72 -8.65
N TYR A 43 3.01 -2.98 -7.64
CA TYR A 43 3.41 -3.66 -6.43
C TYR A 43 2.83 -5.07 -6.43
N VAL A 44 3.68 -6.02 -6.06
CA VAL A 44 3.34 -7.44 -5.96
C VAL A 44 3.65 -7.88 -4.53
N ILE A 45 2.66 -8.47 -3.86
CA ILE A 45 2.90 -9.16 -2.60
C ILE A 45 3.58 -10.49 -2.95
N GLY A 46 4.73 -10.76 -2.34
CA GLY A 46 5.47 -11.99 -2.60
C GLY A 46 4.61 -13.24 -2.38
N GLY A 47 4.49 -14.06 -3.42
CA GLY A 47 3.86 -15.38 -3.45
C GLY A 47 4.53 -16.21 -4.55
N LYS A 48 4.40 -17.55 -4.53
CA LYS A 48 4.94 -18.35 -5.64
C LYS A 48 4.18 -17.98 -6.92
N PRO A 49 4.86 -17.87 -8.08
CA PRO A 49 4.17 -17.70 -9.35
C PRO A 49 3.14 -18.82 -9.53
N GLY A 50 1.85 -18.49 -9.54
CA GLY A 50 0.75 -19.45 -9.70
C GLY A 50 -0.09 -19.77 -8.46
N GLU A 51 0.28 -19.30 -7.27
CA GLU A 51 -0.60 -19.38 -6.07
C GLU A 51 -1.45 -18.11 -5.97
N THR A 52 -2.40 -17.94 -6.89
CA THR A 52 -3.56 -17.09 -6.60
C THR A 52 -4.49 -17.91 -5.73
N SER A 53 -4.65 -17.55 -4.45
CA SER A 53 -5.76 -18.04 -3.63
C SER A 53 -7.07 -17.53 -4.24
N ALA A 54 -7.52 -18.20 -5.28
CA ALA A 54 -8.92 -18.18 -5.67
C ALA A 54 -9.64 -18.88 -4.52
N ASP A 55 -10.41 -18.11 -3.76
CA ASP A 55 -11.55 -18.61 -3.00
C ASP A 55 -12.47 -19.27 -4.03
N GLN A 56 -12.21 -20.54 -4.35
CA GLN A 56 -13.09 -21.33 -5.19
C GLN A 56 -14.14 -21.93 -4.27
N PRO A 57 -15.41 -21.49 -4.31
CA PRO A 57 -16.47 -22.43 -4.01
C PRO A 57 -16.33 -23.56 -5.03
N GLU A 58 -16.07 -24.74 -4.50
CA GLU A 58 -16.06 -26.01 -5.23
C GLU A 58 -17.42 -26.13 -5.91
N ASP A 59 -17.46 -26.17 -7.24
CA ASP A 59 -18.65 -26.51 -8.00
C ASP A 59 -19.06 -27.95 -7.62
N GLU A 60 -19.98 -28.12 -6.65
CA GLU A 60 -20.74 -29.35 -6.45
C GLU A 60 -21.94 -29.36 -7.41
N ASP A 61 -21.76 -29.98 -8.58
CA ASP A 61 -22.85 -30.43 -9.46
C ASP A 61 -22.46 -31.81 -10.06
N ASP A 62 -22.74 -32.89 -9.31
CA ASP A 62 -23.41 -34.15 -9.73
C ASP A 62 -23.85 -34.98 -8.50
#